data_AF-A0A9D4IV55-F1
#
_entry.id   AF-A0A9D4IV55-F1
#
_cell.length_a   1.000
_cell.length_b   1.000
_cell.length_c   1.000
_cell.angle_alpha   90.00
_cell.angle_beta   90.00
_cell.angle_gamma   90.00
#
_symmetry.space_group_name_H-M   'P 1'
#
loop_
_entity.id
_entity.type
_entity.pdbx_description
1 polymer ?
#
loop_
_entity_poly.entity_id
_entity_poly.type
_entity_poly.pdbx_seq_one_letter_code
_entity_poly.pdbx_strand_id
1 'polypeptide(L)'
;MRSALSNKRLFVIYHSILDKFKKGEKGNGSVVCSSIALFYRRNDDTIVPIAIQLFHDNADDNPVFFPSDSKYTSILAKMWINNADACVHQSISNLGYTHNVMEGFSVSVYRHLS
;
A
#
# COMPACT_ATOMS: atom_id res chain seq x y z
N MET A 1 -15.85 1.68 17.32
CA MET A 1 -15.47 0.83 16.17
C MET A 1 -16.64 0.00 15.61
N ARG A 2 -17.37 -0.79 16.42
CA ARG A 2 -18.51 -1.62 15.94
C ARG A 2 -19.59 -0.83 15.19
N SER A 3 -19.94 0.37 15.65
CA SER A 3 -20.88 1.26 14.94
C SER A 3 -20.34 1.75 13.58
N ALA A 4 -19.05 2.06 13.47
CA ALA A 4 -18.43 2.46 12.19
C ALA A 4 -18.39 1.32 11.18
N LEU A 5 -18.20 0.08 11.65
CA LEU A 5 -18.25 -1.13 10.83
C LEU A 5 -19.66 -1.38 10.31
N SER A 6 -20.67 -1.28 11.17
CA SER A 6 -22.09 -1.40 10.79
C SER A 6 -22.49 -0.36 9.73
N ASN A 7 -21.93 0.85 9.81
CA ASN A 7 -22.20 1.94 8.89
C ASN A 7 -21.34 1.93 7.61
N LYS A 8 -20.50 0.91 7.40
CA LYS A 8 -19.59 0.78 6.23
C LYS A 8 -18.69 1.99 6.00
N ARG A 9 -18.13 2.54 7.09
CA ARG A 9 -17.28 3.75 7.05
C ARG A 9 -15.79 3.47 7.24
N LEU A 10 -15.41 2.19 7.29
CA LEU A 10 -14.03 1.75 7.45
C LEU A 10 -13.51 1.23 6.11
N PHE A 11 -12.33 1.69 5.74
CA PHE A 11 -11.64 1.31 4.51
C PHE A 11 -10.25 0.80 4.87
N VAL A 12 -9.77 -0.20 4.15
CA VAL A 12 -8.45 -0.79 4.39
C VAL A 12 -7.67 -0.78 3.09
N ILE A 13 -6.42 -0.34 3.16
CA ILE A 13 -5.42 -0.56 2.11
C ILE A 13 -4.44 -1.61 2.63
N TYR A 14 -4.18 -2.61 1.80
CA TYR A 14 -3.39 -3.79 2.17
C TYR A 14 -2.37 -4.12 1.08
N HIS A 15 -1.09 -3.89 1.36
CA HIS A 15 -0.01 -4.07 0.39
C HIS A 15 0.65 -5.47 0.45
N SER A 16 -0.13 -6.55 0.61
CA SER A 16 0.39 -7.95 0.67
C SER A 16 1.34 -8.39 -0.43
N ILE A 17 1.22 -7.82 -1.62
CA ILE A 17 2.15 -8.13 -2.70
C ILE A 17 3.60 -7.77 -2.36
N LEU A 18 3.80 -6.81 -1.44
CA LEU A 18 5.12 -6.35 -1.00
C LEU A 18 5.77 -7.26 0.05
N ASP A 19 5.05 -8.22 0.64
CA ASP A 19 5.61 -9.14 1.65
C ASP A 19 6.83 -9.91 1.15
N LYS A 20 6.84 -10.23 -0.15
CA LYS A 20 7.93 -10.97 -0.80
C LYS A 20 9.20 -10.13 -0.99
N PHE A 21 9.13 -8.82 -0.73
CA PHE A 21 10.19 -7.85 -0.98
C PHE A 21 10.69 -7.18 0.31
N LYS A 22 10.36 -7.75 1.49
CA LYS A 22 10.69 -7.21 2.83
C LYS A 22 12.19 -6.98 3.10
N LYS A 23 13.09 -7.67 2.39
CA LYS A 23 14.54 -7.53 2.59
C LYS A 23 15.24 -7.17 1.29
N GLY A 24 16.01 -6.08 1.32
CA GLY A 24 17.08 -5.84 0.37
C GLY A 24 18.20 -6.86 0.54
N GLU A 25 18.01 -8.10 0.07
CA GLU A 25 19.03 -9.15 0.11
C GLU A 25 20.22 -8.86 -0.83
N LYS A 26 20.11 -7.86 -1.71
CA LYS A 26 21.13 -7.49 -2.70
C LYS A 26 21.77 -6.12 -2.44
N GLY A 27 22.34 -5.93 -1.25
CA GLY A 27 23.52 -5.07 -1.05
C GLY A 27 23.32 -3.57 -0.81
N ASN A 28 22.16 -2.97 -1.11
CA ASN A 28 21.99 -1.49 -0.98
C ASN A 28 21.17 -1.02 0.23
N GLY A 29 20.70 -1.92 1.09
CA GLY A 29 19.98 -1.55 2.32
C GLY A 29 18.58 -0.94 2.12
N SER A 30 18.06 -0.89 0.88
CA SER A 30 16.69 -0.43 0.60
C SER A 30 15.66 -1.40 1.18
N VAL A 31 14.75 -0.87 2.00
CA VAL A 31 13.64 -1.62 2.61
C VAL A 31 12.33 -1.15 1.99
N VAL A 32 11.45 -2.10 1.69
CA VAL A 32 10.07 -1.82 1.29
C VAL A 32 9.12 -2.38 2.35
N CYS A 33 8.17 -1.56 2.78
CA CYS A 33 7.17 -1.94 3.78
C CYS A 33 5.97 -2.62 3.15
N SER A 34 5.53 -3.72 3.74
CA SER A 34 4.28 -4.39 3.39
C SER A 34 3.20 -3.94 4.38
N SER A 35 2.67 -2.75 4.12
CA SER A 35 1.89 -1.99 5.09
C SER A 35 0.39 -2.28 5.03
N ILE A 36 -0.26 -2.17 6.19
CA ILE A 36 -1.70 -2.15 6.38
C ILE A 36 -2.09 -0.74 6.86
N ALA A 37 -3.02 -0.11 6.16
CA ALA A 37 -3.53 1.20 6.52
C ALA A 37 -5.05 1.14 6.67
N LEU A 38 -5.54 1.49 7.86
CA LEU A 38 -6.96 1.58 8.16
C LEU A 38 -7.39 3.04 8.09
N PHE A 39 -8.46 3.30 7.36
CA PHE A 39 -9.04 4.61 7.16
C PHE A 39 -10.48 4.65 7.63
N TYR A 40 -10.92 5.84 8.06
CA TYR A 40 -12.28 6.12 8.46
C TYR A 40 -12.84 7.29 7.65
N ARG A 41 -14.02 7.11 7.08
CA ARG A 41 -14.78 8.21 6.46
C ARG A 41 -15.53 8.99 7.54
N ARG A 42 -15.20 10.26 7.72
CA ARG A 42 -15.89 11.22 8.61
C ARG A 42 -17.26 11.64 8.05
N ASN A 43 -17.99 12.44 8.81
CA ASN A 43 -19.35 12.86 8.44
C ASN A 43 -19.35 13.89 7.30
N ASP A 44 -18.22 14.58 7.13
CA ASP A 44 -17.93 15.51 6.03
C ASP A 44 -17.41 14.79 4.78
N ASP A 45 -17.60 13.46 4.70
CA ASP A 45 -17.10 12.56 3.66
C ASP A 45 -15.57 12.54 3.46
N THR A 46 -14.80 13.18 4.34
CA THR A 46 -13.33 13.08 4.30
C THR A 46 -12.85 11.72 4.81
N ILE A 47 -11.89 11.11 4.12
CA ILE A 47 -11.27 9.85 4.51
C ILE A 47 -9.94 10.16 5.21
N VAL A 48 -9.81 9.70 6.45
CA VAL A 48 -8.61 9.93 7.26
C VAL A 48 -7.99 8.62 7.74
N PRO A 49 -6.66 8.51 7.80
CA PRO A 49 -6.01 7.34 8.38
C PRO A 49 -6.26 7.32 9.90
N ILE A 50 -6.64 6.17 10.44
CA ILE A 50 -6.89 5.96 11.87
C ILE A 50 -5.92 4.98 12.53
N ALA A 51 -5.33 4.07 11.75
CA ALA A 51 -4.29 3.16 12.23
C ALA A 51 -3.41 2.73 11.04
N ILE A 52 -2.12 2.58 11.30
CA ILE A 52 -1.10 2.24 10.31
C ILE A 52 -0.18 1.17 10.89
N GLN A 53 0.04 0.07 10.17
CA GLN A 53 1.02 -0.94 10.51
C GLN A 53 1.97 -1.12 9.32
N LEU A 54 3.28 -1.10 9.55
CA LEU A 54 4.26 -1.05 8.45
C LEU A 54 4.57 -2.42 7.85
N PHE A 55 4.46 -3.47 8.66
CA PHE A 55 4.66 -4.86 8.24
C PHE A 55 3.51 -5.74 8.73
N HIS A 56 3.30 -6.90 8.10
CA HIS A 56 2.24 -7.83 8.52
C HIS A 56 2.55 -8.64 9.77
N ASP A 57 3.82 -8.82 10.09
CA ASP A 57 4.21 -9.66 11.22
C ASP A 57 3.95 -8.90 12.52
N ASN A 58 3.10 -9.46 13.38
CA ASN A 58 2.86 -8.94 14.73
C ASN A 58 4.07 -9.27 15.62
N ALA A 59 5.15 -8.53 15.41
CA ALA A 59 6.34 -8.58 16.23
C ALA A 59 6.37 -7.39 17.19
N ASP A 60 7.04 -7.54 18.34
CA ASP A 60 7.20 -6.46 19.33
C ASP A 60 7.86 -5.21 18.73
N ASP A 61 8.63 -5.37 17.63
CA ASP A 61 9.30 -4.30 16.88
C ASP A 61 8.45 -3.70 15.74
N ASN A 62 7.18 -4.09 15.62
CA ASN A 62 6.27 -3.56 14.59
C ASN A 62 4.95 -3.08 15.23
N PRO A 63 4.98 -1.91 15.89
CA PRO A 63 3.81 -1.35 16.55
C PRO A 63 2.77 -0.85 15.52
N VAL A 64 1.52 -0.76 15.97
CA VAL A 64 0.46 -0.07 15.24
C VAL A 64 0.55 1.42 15.57
N PHE A 65 0.75 2.24 14.55
CA PHE A 65 0.83 3.69 14.66
C PHE A 65 -0.54 4.33 14.54
N PHE A 66 -0.82 5.27 15.43
CA PHE A 66 -2.07 6.02 15.49
C PHE A 66 -1.85 7.51 15.17
N PRO A 67 -2.88 8.23 14.71
CA PRO A 67 -2.83 9.68 14.56
C PRO A 67 -2.56 10.44 15.87
N SER A 68 -2.82 9.79 17.01
CA SER A 68 -2.59 10.33 18.36
C SER A 68 -1.15 10.19 18.83
N ASP A 69 -0.30 9.44 18.12
CA ASP A 69 1.12 9.31 18.44
C ASP A 69 1.89 10.63 18.21
N SER A 70 3.19 10.63 18.54
CA SER A 70 4.04 11.78 18.30
C SER A 70 3.95 12.28 16.85
N LYS A 71 4.03 13.60 16.66
CA LYS A 71 3.92 14.24 15.35
C LYS A 71 4.84 13.59 14.30
N TYR A 72 6.09 13.37 14.66
CA TYR A 72 7.08 12.79 13.74
C TYR A 72 6.83 11.31 13.48
N THR A 73 6.40 10.54 14.48
CA THR A 73 6.00 9.13 14.32
C THR A 73 4.85 9.00 13.33
N SER A 74 3.80 9.82 13.48
CA SER A 74 2.64 9.79 12.59
C SER A 74 2.98 10.20 11.16
N ILE A 75 3.85 11.21 10.98
CA ILE A 75 4.31 11.63 9.65
C ILE A 75 5.11 10.51 9.00
N LEU A 76 6.07 9.91 9.72
CA LEU A 76 6.93 8.86 9.20
C LEU A 76 6.10 7.62 8.78
N ALA A 77 5.13 7.22 9.61
CA ALA A 77 4.23 6.12 9.28
C ALA A 77 3.45 6.35 7.96
N LYS A 78 2.96 7.59 7.75
CA LYS A 78 2.29 7.96 6.48
C LYS A 78 3.25 7.99 5.30
N MET A 79 4.48 8.46 5.50
CA MET A 79 5.50 8.46 4.44
C MET A 79 5.80 7.04 3.98
N TRP A 80 5.93 6.08 4.89
CA TRP A 80 6.18 4.68 4.54
C TRP A 80 5.02 4.01 3.80
N ILE A 81 3.76 4.31 4.17
CA ILE A 81 2.60 3.84 3.38
C ILE A 81 2.64 4.42 1.97
N ASN A 82 2.86 5.73 1.84
CA ASN A 82 2.90 6.37 0.52
C ASN A 82 4.04 5.80 -0.34
N ASN A 83 5.17 5.47 0.25
CA ASN A 83 6.26 4.79 -0.45
C ASN A 83 5.84 3.39 -0.93
N ALA A 84 5.18 2.60 -0.08
CA ALA A 84 4.65 1.28 -0.45
C ALA A 84 3.62 1.38 -1.60
N ASP A 85 2.70 2.32 -1.52
CA ASP A 85 1.70 2.57 -2.55
C ASP A 85 2.35 3.00 -3.88
N ALA A 86 3.34 3.89 -3.83
CA ALA A 86 4.09 4.31 -5.01
C ALA A 86 4.81 3.13 -5.69
N CYS A 87 5.40 2.21 -4.93
CA CYS A 87 6.00 0.99 -5.46
C CYS A 87 4.97 0.13 -6.21
N VAL A 88 3.81 -0.10 -5.59
CA VAL A 88 2.73 -0.89 -6.20
C VAL A 88 2.18 -0.19 -7.45
N HIS A 89 1.94 1.11 -7.37
CA HIS A 89 1.43 1.90 -8.49
C HIS A 89 2.38 1.82 -9.69
N GLN A 90 3.68 2.03 -9.50
CA GLN A 90 4.63 2.03 -10.61
C GLN A 90 4.84 0.63 -11.20
N SER A 91 5.02 -0.39 -10.36
CA SER A 91 5.32 -1.73 -10.85
C SER A 91 4.11 -2.45 -11.41
N ILE A 92 2.95 -2.31 -10.78
CA ILE A 92 1.76 -3.10 -11.12
C ILE A 92 0.79 -2.29 -11.96
N SER A 93 0.26 -1.20 -11.41
CA SER A 93 -0.80 -0.45 -12.08
C SER A 93 -0.29 0.21 -13.37
N ASN A 94 0.87 0.83 -13.31
CA ASN A 94 1.49 1.48 -14.45
C ASN A 94 2.16 0.45 -15.37
N LEU A 95 3.32 -0.08 -14.99
CA LEU A 95 4.10 -0.95 -15.88
C LEU A 95 3.38 -2.27 -16.21
N GLY A 96 2.82 -2.95 -15.21
CA GLY A 96 2.17 -4.24 -15.39
C GLY A 96 0.89 -4.17 -16.22
N TYR A 97 -0.12 -3.46 -15.71
CA TYR A 97 -1.47 -3.49 -16.28
C TYR A 97 -1.67 -2.59 -17.50
N THR A 98 -0.81 -1.59 -17.71
CA THR A 98 -0.89 -0.78 -18.94
C THR A 98 0.16 -1.22 -19.94
N HIS A 99 1.44 -1.01 -19.65
CA HIS A 99 2.50 -1.22 -20.65
C HIS A 99 2.64 -2.69 -21.07
N ASN A 100 2.85 -3.61 -20.13
CA ASN A 100 3.12 -5.01 -20.48
C ASN A 100 1.89 -5.70 -21.11
N VAL A 101 0.69 -5.38 -20.63
CA VAL A 101 -0.56 -5.89 -21.23
C VAL A 101 -0.71 -5.38 -22.66
N MET A 102 -0.52 -4.08 -22.89
CA MET A 102 -0.65 -3.47 -24.22
C MET A 102 0.43 -3.93 -25.20
N GLU A 103 1.64 -4.21 -24.71
CA GLU A 103 2.71 -4.80 -25.52
C GLU A 103 2.30 -6.18 -26.04
N GLY A 104 1.71 -7.03 -25.19
CA GLY A 104 1.19 -8.34 -25.58
C GLY A 104 0.13 -8.25 -26.70
N PHE A 105 -0.78 -7.28 -26.62
CA PHE A 105 -1.73 -7.01 -27.69
C PHE A 105 -1.03 -6.54 -28.98
N SER A 106 -0.08 -5.62 -28.88
CA SER A 106 0.64 -5.07 -30.03
C SER A 106 1.39 -6.17 -30.80
N VAL A 107 2.09 -7.07 -30.08
CA VAL A 107 2.79 -8.22 -30.68
C VAL A 107 1.79 -9.18 -31.35
N SER A 108 0.65 -9.44 -30.72
CA SER A 108 -0.36 -10.36 -31.25
C SER A 108 -1.00 -9.84 -32.54
N VAL A 109 -1.31 -8.54 -32.60
CA VAL A 109 -1.83 -7.87 -33.79
C VAL A 109 -0.81 -7.95 -34.92
N TYR A 110 0.45 -7.58 -34.67
CA TYR A 110 1.50 -7.62 -35.69
C TYR A 110 1.73 -9.01 -36.29
N ARG A 111 1.53 -10.08 -35.50
CA ARG A 111 1.74 -11.47 -35.96
C ARG A 111 0.56 -12.12 -36.66
N HIS A 112 -0.67 -11.70 -36.36
CA HIS A 112 -1.87 -12.45 -36.79
C HIS A 112 -2.92 -11.62 -37.52
N LEU A 113 -2.82 -10.29 -37.48
CA LEU A 113 -3.64 -9.39 -38.30
C LEU A 113 -2.71 -8.67 -39.27
N SER A 114 -2.44 -9.35 -40.40
CA SER A 114 -1.88 -8.72 -41.60
C SER A 114 -2.94 -8.59 -42.67
#